data_AF-A0A7C4XGT3-F1
#
_entry.id   AF-A0A7C4XGT3-F1
#
_cell.length_a   1.000
_cell.length_b   1.000
_cell.length_c   1.000
_cell.angle_alpha   90.00
_cell.angle_beta   90.00
_cell.angle_gamma   90.00
#
_symmetry.space_group_name_H-M   'P 1'
#
loop_
_entity.id
_entity.type
_entity.pdbx_description
1 polymer ?
#
loop_
_entity_poly.entity_id
_entity_poly.type
_entity_poly.pdbx_seq_one_letter_code
_entity_poly.pdbx_strand_id
1 'polypeptide(L)'
;MICSIYQANYAKNTLANYISSISSKYVREQTSEMGYRTDFELFLKDIFQSINVSKFDHDPKAKQGNKPDFVVIKGGIPILYIETKDIGVSDIGYFVYCNGQTDREAFDGKLEFDVTLISYEGNDSWVEKVITDVHKCLQSGKYPKSNAECDYCAYVESISKLGISN
;
A
#
# COMPACT_ATOMS: atom_id res chain seq x y z
N MET A 1 0.35 18.34 12.69
CA MET A 1 1.12 18.43 11.42
C MET A 1 2.34 17.52 11.42
N ILE A 2 3.25 17.62 12.41
CA ILE A 2 4.47 16.76 12.50
C ILE A 2 4.14 15.26 12.67
N CYS A 3 3.15 14.91 13.50
CA CYS A 3 2.75 13.51 13.72
C CYS A 3 2.19 12.84 12.45
N SER A 4 1.44 13.59 11.63
CA SER A 4 0.84 13.11 10.38
C SER A 4 1.89 12.86 9.30
N ILE A 5 2.91 13.71 9.20
CA ILE A 5 4.04 13.54 8.28
C ILE A 5 4.91 12.35 8.70
N TYR A 6 5.14 12.17 10.01
CA TYR A 6 5.89 11.03 10.53
C TYR A 6 5.17 9.70 10.27
N GLN A 7 3.86 9.62 10.51
CA GLN A 7 3.05 8.45 10.18
C GLN A 7 3.03 8.15 8.68
N ALA A 8 2.93 9.18 7.83
CA ALA A 8 2.99 9.02 6.38
C ALA A 8 4.35 8.48 5.90
N ASN A 9 5.45 9.00 6.44
CA ASN A 9 6.81 8.53 6.11
C ASN A 9 7.07 7.11 6.64
N TYR A 10 6.57 6.78 7.83
CA TYR A 10 6.67 5.43 8.38
C TYR A 10 5.93 4.42 7.50
N ALA A 11 4.66 4.68 7.17
CA ALA A 11 3.88 3.82 6.28
C ALA A 11 4.54 3.66 4.90
N LYS A 12 5.14 4.73 4.34
CA LYS A 12 5.87 4.68 3.08
C LYS A 12 7.10 3.77 3.16
N ASN A 13 7.85 3.81 4.26
CA ASN A 13 9.02 2.95 4.47
C ASN A 13 8.61 1.48 4.69
N THR A 14 7.55 1.24 5.47
CA THR A 14 6.99 -0.11 5.68
C THR A 14 6.54 -0.73 4.36
N LEU A 15 5.88 0.04 3.49
CA LEU A 15 5.51 -0.41 2.15
C LEU A 15 6.74 -0.71 1.29
N ALA A 16 7.74 0.18 1.28
CA ALA A 16 8.96 -0.05 0.51
C ALA A 16 9.69 -1.34 0.92
N ASN A 17 9.78 -1.62 2.23
CA ASN A 17 10.39 -2.83 2.75
C ASN A 17 9.61 -4.09 2.34
N TYR A 18 8.28 -4.04 2.43
CA TYR A 18 7.42 -5.13 1.98
C TYR A 18 7.60 -5.42 0.48
N ILE A 19 7.54 -4.37 -0.36
CA ILE A 19 7.74 -4.48 -1.81
C ILE A 19 9.13 -5.06 -2.12
N SER A 20 10.17 -4.62 -1.43
CA SER A 20 11.52 -5.17 -1.60
C SER A 20 11.59 -6.66 -1.24
N SER A 21 10.93 -7.08 -0.16
CA SER A 21 10.91 -8.49 0.27
C SER A 21 10.21 -9.38 -0.77
N ILE A 22 8.99 -9.01 -1.17
CA ILE A 22 8.21 -9.83 -2.12
C ILE A 22 8.85 -9.87 -3.51
N SER A 23 9.47 -8.78 -3.96
CA SER A 23 10.13 -8.71 -5.28
C SER A 23 11.26 -9.73 -5.37
N SER A 24 12.05 -9.90 -4.30
CA SER A 24 13.13 -10.90 -4.25
C SER A 24 12.64 -12.34 -4.37
N LYS A 25 11.41 -12.61 -3.94
CA LYS A 25 10.76 -13.93 -3.96
C LYS A 25 10.01 -14.17 -5.27
N TYR A 26 9.42 -13.11 -5.84
CA TYR A 26 8.69 -13.13 -7.12
C TYR A 26 9.58 -13.50 -8.31
N VAL A 27 10.88 -13.18 -8.27
CA VAL A 27 11.85 -13.61 -9.29
C VAL A 27 11.94 -15.15 -9.41
N ARG A 28 11.42 -15.91 -8.44
CA ARG A 28 11.43 -17.37 -8.44
C ARG A 28 10.06 -17.92 -8.87
N GLU A 29 10.00 -18.60 -10.01
CA GLU A 29 8.78 -19.23 -10.56
C GLU A 29 8.09 -20.25 -9.62
N GLN A 30 8.80 -20.76 -8.61
CA GLN A 30 8.29 -21.78 -7.68
C GLN A 30 7.61 -21.16 -6.44
N THR A 31 7.62 -19.84 -6.28
CA THR A 31 7.03 -19.19 -5.11
C THR A 31 5.51 -19.11 -5.28
N SER A 32 4.77 -19.87 -4.46
CA SER A 32 3.31 -19.77 -4.36
C SER A 32 2.87 -18.68 -3.37
N GLU A 33 1.57 -18.39 -3.28
CA GLU A 33 0.95 -17.49 -2.28
C GLU A 33 1.55 -17.65 -0.87
N MET A 34 1.79 -18.89 -0.45
CA MET A 34 2.35 -19.23 0.86
C MET A 34 3.75 -18.64 1.11
N GLY A 35 4.54 -18.43 0.06
CA GLY A 35 5.88 -17.83 0.15
C GLY A 35 5.86 -16.34 0.52
N TYR A 36 4.75 -15.65 0.25
CA TYR A 36 4.55 -14.22 0.53
C TYR A 36 3.79 -13.96 1.84
N ARG A 37 3.10 -14.97 2.37
CA ARG A 37 2.19 -14.84 3.53
C ARG A 37 2.86 -14.18 4.74
N THR A 38 4.09 -14.61 5.07
CA THR A 38 4.84 -14.05 6.21
C THR A 38 5.24 -12.58 6.01
N ASP A 39 5.66 -12.19 4.80
CA ASP A 39 6.01 -10.79 4.54
C ASP A 39 4.78 -9.89 4.64
N PHE A 40 3.66 -10.37 4.13
CA PHE A 40 2.39 -9.66 4.17
C PHE A 40 1.85 -9.53 5.61
N GLU A 41 1.98 -10.59 6.41
CA GLU A 41 1.66 -10.55 7.83
C GLU A 41 2.47 -9.49 8.60
N LEU A 42 3.79 -9.44 8.38
CA LEU A 42 4.66 -8.45 9.01
C LEU A 42 4.30 -7.03 8.57
N PHE A 43 4.05 -6.85 7.27
CA PHE A 43 3.58 -5.59 6.70
C PHE A 43 2.28 -5.10 7.34
N LEU A 44 1.28 -5.98 7.47
CA LEU A 44 0.03 -5.66 8.13
C LEU A 44 0.24 -5.32 9.62
N LYS A 45 1.05 -6.10 10.34
CA LYS A 45 1.37 -5.81 11.74
C LYS A 45 1.95 -4.42 11.90
N ASP A 46 2.90 -4.03 11.05
CA ASP A 46 3.53 -2.70 11.10
C ASP A 46 2.53 -1.58 10.77
N ILE A 47 1.70 -1.73 9.73
CA ILE A 47 0.66 -0.74 9.38
C ILE A 47 -0.31 -0.54 10.54
N PHE A 48 -0.81 -1.63 11.11
CA PHE A 48 -1.90 -1.56 12.07
C PHE A 48 -1.42 -1.27 13.51
N GLN A 49 -0.18 -1.61 13.85
CA GLN A 49 0.48 -1.08 15.05
C GLN A 49 0.56 0.44 15.01
N SER A 50 0.85 1.04 13.84
CA SER A 50 0.93 2.50 13.69
C SER A 50 -0.40 3.23 13.98
N ILE A 51 -1.53 2.51 13.96
CA ILE A 51 -2.88 3.01 14.31
C ILE A 51 -3.45 2.38 15.59
N ASN A 52 -2.58 1.86 16.46
CA ASN A 52 -2.91 1.32 17.79
C ASN A 52 -3.92 0.16 17.76
N VAL A 53 -3.81 -0.71 16.75
CA VAL A 53 -4.59 -1.95 16.66
C VAL A 53 -3.69 -3.10 17.09
N SER A 54 -4.00 -3.70 18.24
CA SER A 54 -3.07 -4.55 18.99
C SER A 54 -3.21 -6.05 18.75
N LYS A 55 -4.20 -6.51 17.97
CA LYS A 55 -4.43 -7.96 17.79
C LYS A 55 -4.70 -8.35 16.33
N PHE A 56 -3.74 -9.09 15.76
CA PHE A 56 -3.85 -9.86 14.52
C PHE A 56 -3.97 -11.32 14.89
N ASP A 57 -5.15 -11.90 14.70
CA ASP A 57 -5.32 -13.34 14.86
C ASP A 57 -5.08 -13.99 13.48
N HIS A 58 -4.04 -14.82 13.40
CA HIS A 58 -3.84 -15.75 12.29
C HIS A 58 -4.72 -16.97 12.53
N ASP A 59 -5.29 -17.50 11.45
CA ASP A 59 -6.08 -18.73 11.51
C ASP A 59 -7.28 -18.66 12.47
N PRO A 60 -8.13 -17.61 12.38
CA PRO A 60 -9.28 -17.47 13.26
C PRO A 60 -10.22 -18.68 13.09
N LYS A 61 -10.88 -19.08 14.18
CA LYS A 61 -11.88 -20.15 14.13
C LYS A 61 -12.93 -19.80 13.08
N ALA A 62 -13.23 -20.76 12.21
CA ALA A 62 -14.27 -20.61 11.19
C ALA A 62 -15.57 -20.14 11.83
N LYS A 63 -16.16 -19.08 11.28
CA LYS A 63 -17.52 -18.65 11.62
C LYS A 63 -18.39 -18.87 10.38
N GLN A 64 -19.46 -19.65 10.54
CA GLN A 64 -20.40 -19.97 9.44
C GLN A 64 -19.72 -20.58 8.19
N GLY A 65 -18.63 -21.34 8.38
CA GLY A 65 -17.95 -22.03 7.28
C GLY A 65 -16.93 -21.17 6.50
N ASN A 66 -16.83 -19.87 6.76
CA ASN A 66 -15.80 -19.02 6.17
C ASN A 66 -14.60 -18.86 7.13
N LYS A 67 -13.38 -18.98 6.59
CA LYS A 67 -12.13 -18.91 7.35
C LYS A 67 -11.15 -17.94 6.66
N PRO A 68 -11.11 -16.68 7.11
CA PRO A 68 -10.27 -15.65 6.51
C PRO A 68 -8.80 -15.83 6.83
N ASP A 69 -7.91 -15.43 5.91
CA ASP A 69 -6.46 -15.50 6.11
C ASP A 69 -5.96 -14.65 7.28
N PHE A 70 -6.53 -13.46 7.44
CA PHE A 70 -6.24 -12.55 8.56
C PHE A 70 -7.51 -11.85 9.07
N VAL A 71 -7.56 -11.62 10.39
CA VAL A 71 -8.60 -10.80 11.02
C VAL A 71 -7.96 -9.74 11.89
N VAL A 72 -8.39 -8.50 11.66
CA VAL A 72 -7.98 -7.33 12.44
C VAL A 72 -9.02 -7.08 13.52
N ILE A 73 -8.59 -7.10 14.79
CA ILE A 73 -9.48 -6.92 15.94
C ILE A 73 -9.07 -5.66 16.71
N LYS A 74 -10.04 -4.79 16.98
CA LYS A 74 -9.87 -3.61 17.83
C LYS A 74 -10.86 -3.63 18.98
N GLY A 75 -10.37 -3.58 20.22
CA GLY A 75 -11.24 -3.59 21.41
C GLY A 75 -12.12 -4.84 21.55
N GLY A 76 -11.67 -6.00 21.03
CA GLY A 76 -12.45 -7.24 21.02
C GLY A 76 -13.45 -7.38 19.87
N ILE A 77 -13.55 -6.38 18.99
CA ILE A 77 -14.45 -6.36 17.83
C ILE A 77 -13.63 -6.59 16.55
N PRO A 78 -13.96 -7.59 15.71
CA PRO A 78 -13.39 -7.73 14.38
C PRO A 78 -13.80 -6.54 13.51
N ILE A 79 -12.83 -5.83 12.93
CA ILE A 79 -13.07 -4.65 12.10
C ILE A 79 -12.67 -4.85 10.64
N LEU A 80 -11.83 -5.84 10.33
CA LEU A 80 -11.40 -6.14 8.96
C LEU A 80 -11.09 -7.63 8.80
N TYR A 81 -11.49 -8.16 7.66
CA TYR A 81 -11.23 -9.52 7.18
C TYR A 81 -10.39 -9.42 5.91
N ILE A 82 -9.29 -10.16 5.84
CA ILE A 82 -8.35 -10.09 4.72
C ILE A 82 -8.12 -11.50 4.19
N GLU A 83 -8.20 -11.64 2.86
CA GLU A 83 -7.86 -12.86 2.12
C GLU A 83 -6.68 -12.54 1.20
N THR A 84 -5.68 -13.43 1.15
CA THR A 84 -4.60 -13.33 0.17
C THR A 84 -4.92 -14.15 -1.07
N LYS A 85 -4.30 -13.78 -2.18
CA LYS A 85 -4.44 -14.43 -3.48
C LYS A 85 -3.08 -14.48 -4.16
N ASP A 86 -2.96 -15.38 -5.13
CA ASP A 86 -1.79 -15.49 -6.00
C ASP A 86 -1.49 -14.17 -6.74
N ILE A 87 -0.22 -13.89 -6.95
CA ILE A 87 0.29 -12.68 -7.60
C ILE A 87 0.50 -12.99 -9.09
N GLY A 88 0.09 -12.08 -9.99
CA GLY A 88 0.35 -12.19 -11.44
C GLY A 88 -0.63 -13.09 -12.21
N VAL A 89 -1.79 -13.43 -11.63
CA VAL A 89 -2.80 -14.30 -12.27
C VAL A 89 -3.79 -13.52 -13.15
N SER A 90 -3.95 -12.21 -12.90
CA SER A 90 -4.82 -11.34 -13.68
C SER A 90 -4.30 -9.91 -13.63
N ASP A 91 -4.39 -9.23 -14.76
CA ASP A 91 -4.16 -7.78 -14.84
C ASP A 91 -5.32 -6.99 -14.19
N ILE A 92 -6.45 -7.62 -13.88
CA ILE A 92 -7.61 -6.95 -13.26
C ILE A 92 -7.60 -7.18 -11.74
N GLY A 93 -7.34 -6.10 -10.99
CA GLY A 93 -7.60 -6.03 -9.56
C GLY A 93 -9.01 -5.52 -9.26
N TYR A 94 -9.56 -5.88 -8.11
CA TYR A 94 -10.84 -5.35 -7.65
C TYR A 94 -10.68 -4.66 -6.29
N PHE A 95 -11.19 -3.44 -6.18
CA PHE A 95 -11.33 -2.75 -4.91
C PHE A 95 -12.76 -2.91 -4.40
N VAL A 96 -12.92 -3.49 -3.22
CA VAL A 96 -14.20 -3.52 -2.51
C VAL A 96 -14.24 -2.32 -1.57
N TYR A 97 -15.19 -1.41 -1.81
CA TYR A 97 -15.42 -0.25 -0.96
C TYR A 97 -16.74 -0.42 -0.21
N CYS A 98 -16.68 -0.40 1.12
CA CYS A 98 -17.84 -0.53 1.99
C CYS A 98 -18.05 0.78 2.76
N ASN A 99 -19.15 1.48 2.48
CA ASN A 99 -19.56 2.67 3.22
C ASN A 99 -20.63 2.31 4.25
N GLY A 100 -20.36 2.61 5.52
CA GLY A 100 -21.40 2.50 6.55
C GLY A 100 -22.46 3.57 6.34
N GLN A 101 -23.74 3.16 6.33
CA GLN A 101 -24.86 4.08 6.23
C GLN A 101 -25.09 4.74 7.58
N THR A 102 -24.73 6.02 7.69
CA THR A 102 -24.85 6.80 8.93
C THR A 102 -26.19 7.52 9.06
N ASP A 103 -27.03 7.46 8.04
CA ASP A 103 -28.31 8.16 7.90
C ASP A 103 -29.54 7.30 8.23
N ARG A 104 -29.33 6.17 8.93
CA ARG A 104 -30.41 5.31 9.40
C ARG A 104 -31.15 5.96 10.57
N GLU A 105 -32.49 5.85 10.58
CA GLU A 105 -33.34 6.48 11.60
C GLU A 105 -33.00 6.05 13.04
N ALA A 106 -32.52 4.82 13.22
CA ALA A 106 -32.08 4.29 14.50
C ALA A 106 -30.95 3.25 14.35
N PHE A 107 -30.16 3.10 15.41
CA PHE A 107 -29.19 2.02 15.55
C PHE A 107 -29.84 0.81 16.24
N ASP A 108 -30.57 -0.01 15.46
CA ASP A 108 -31.30 -1.19 15.96
C ASP A 108 -30.38 -2.42 16.16
N GLY A 109 -29.13 -2.19 16.59
CA GLY A 109 -28.12 -3.23 16.70
C GLY A 109 -27.67 -3.82 15.35
N LYS A 110 -28.00 -3.16 14.24
CA LYS A 110 -27.62 -3.51 12.87
C LYS A 110 -26.81 -2.38 12.25
N LEU A 111 -25.69 -2.72 11.60
CA LEU A 111 -24.95 -1.80 10.73
C LEU A 111 -25.28 -2.15 9.28
N GLU A 112 -25.70 -1.14 8.53
CA GLU A 112 -26.01 -1.27 7.11
C GLU A 112 -24.88 -0.63 6.29
N PHE A 113 -24.53 -1.26 5.18
CA PHE A 113 -23.41 -0.84 4.35
C PHE A 113 -23.80 -0.82 2.87
N ASP A 114 -23.35 0.21 2.16
CA ASP A 114 -23.30 0.20 0.70
C ASP A 114 -21.97 -0.40 0.27
N VAL A 115 -22.04 -1.47 -0.51
CA VAL A 115 -20.86 -2.18 -1.01
C VAL A 115 -20.70 -1.90 -2.50
N THR A 116 -19.55 -1.38 -2.88
CA THR A 116 -19.18 -1.11 -4.28
C THR A 116 -17.96 -1.95 -4.66
N LEU A 117 -18.03 -2.63 -5.79
CA LEU A 117 -16.91 -3.35 -6.39
C LEU A 117 -16.37 -2.55 -7.57
N ILE A 118 -15.11 -2.13 -7.50
CA ILE A 118 -14.46 -1.32 -8.54
C ILE A 118 -13.37 -2.18 -9.19
N SER A 119 -13.54 -2.52 -10.47
CA SER A 119 -12.50 -3.18 -11.26
C SER A 119 -11.43 -2.17 -11.69
N TYR A 120 -10.17 -2.55 -11.60
CA TYR A 120 -9.02 -1.78 -12.05
C TYR A 120 -8.07 -2.67 -12.83
N GLU A 121 -7.81 -2.32 -14.10
CA GLU A 121 -6.83 -3.00 -14.94
C GLU A 121 -5.45 -2.39 -14.72
N GLY A 122 -4.53 -3.18 -14.19
CA GLY A 122 -3.12 -2.84 -14.06
C GLY A 122 -2.47 -2.76 -15.44
N ASN A 123 -1.71 -1.68 -15.66
CA ASN A 123 -0.92 -1.50 -16.87
C ASN A 123 0.52 -1.12 -16.48
N ASP A 124 1.44 -2.04 -16.74
CA ASP A 124 2.88 -1.91 -16.49
C ASP A 124 3.69 -1.62 -17.76
N SER A 125 3.03 -1.41 -18.91
CA SER A 125 3.68 -1.20 -20.22
C SER A 125 4.62 0.01 -20.25
N TRP A 126 4.43 0.97 -19.33
CA TRP A 126 5.29 2.14 -19.20
C TRP A 126 6.58 1.88 -18.41
N VAL A 127 6.61 0.83 -17.59
CA VAL A 127 7.69 0.59 -16.60
C VAL A 127 9.03 0.38 -17.27
N GLU A 128 9.11 -0.54 -18.24
CA GLU A 128 10.36 -0.88 -18.94
C GLU A 128 10.98 0.34 -19.65
N LYS A 129 10.13 1.13 -20.30
CA LYS A 129 10.56 2.36 -20.97
C LYS A 129 11.12 3.36 -19.96
N VAL A 130 10.45 3.56 -18.83
CA VAL A 130 10.90 4.49 -17.80
C VAL A 130 12.23 4.04 -17.19
N ILE A 131 12.39 2.75 -16.88
CA ILE A 131 13.65 2.19 -16.36
C ILE A 131 14.79 2.45 -17.35
N THR A 132 14.55 2.17 -18.63
CA THR A 132 15.52 2.40 -19.71
C THR A 132 15.90 3.87 -19.83
N ASP A 133 14.93 4.78 -19.78
CA ASP A 133 15.15 6.22 -19.90
C ASP A 133 15.93 6.76 -18.69
N VAL A 134 15.62 6.28 -17.47
CA VAL A 134 16.36 6.61 -16.25
C VAL A 134 17.81 6.14 -16.35
N HIS A 135 18.04 4.90 -16.80
CA HIS A 135 19.40 4.37 -16.97
C HIS A 135 20.22 5.20 -17.97
N LYS A 136 19.64 5.53 -19.13
CA LYS A 136 20.28 6.41 -20.13
C LYS A 136 20.60 7.78 -19.55
N CYS A 137 19.68 8.37 -18.78
CA CYS A 137 19.91 9.65 -18.13
C CYS A 137 21.11 9.58 -17.19
N LEU A 138 21.18 8.55 -16.33
CA LEU A 138 22.29 8.34 -15.38
C LEU A 138 23.63 8.13 -16.08
N GLN A 139 23.65 7.42 -17.21
CA GLN A 139 24.89 7.19 -17.97
C GLN A 139 25.34 8.39 -18.81
N SER A 140 24.45 9.35 -19.10
CA SER A 140 24.75 10.46 -20.02
C SER A 140 25.71 11.51 -19.44
N GLY A 141 25.97 11.49 -18.12
CA GLY A 141 26.74 12.54 -17.43
C GLY A 141 26.11 13.93 -17.48
N LYS A 142 24.87 14.05 -18.00
CA LYS A 142 24.12 15.29 -18.11
C LYS A 142 22.91 15.24 -17.18
N TYR A 143 22.71 16.32 -16.43
CA TYR A 143 21.54 16.45 -15.57
C TYR A 143 20.27 16.68 -16.40
N PRO A 144 19.13 16.10 -15.99
CA PRO A 144 17.85 16.40 -16.62
C PRO A 144 17.49 17.87 -16.43
N LYS A 145 16.67 18.40 -17.35
CA LYS A 145 16.15 19.77 -17.22
C LYS A 145 15.25 19.87 -15.98
N SER A 146 15.26 21.03 -15.35
CA SER A 146 14.34 21.34 -14.26
C SER A 146 12.89 21.25 -14.75
N ASN A 147 12.01 20.78 -13.86
CA ASN A 147 10.58 20.75 -14.07
C ASN A 147 9.92 21.81 -13.18
N ALA A 148 9.00 22.60 -13.75
CA ALA A 148 8.23 23.61 -13.02
C ALA A 148 7.33 23.02 -11.92
N GLU A 149 6.92 21.76 -12.06
CA GLU A 149 6.12 21.04 -11.06
C GLU A 149 6.97 20.30 -10.01
N CYS A 150 8.30 20.41 -10.09
CA CYS A 150 9.19 19.80 -9.10
C CYS A 150 9.54 20.81 -8.00
N ASP A 151 8.99 20.60 -6.80
CA ASP A 151 9.25 21.44 -5.61
C ASP A 151 10.74 21.61 -5.31
N TYR A 152 11.53 20.55 -5.51
CA TYR A 152 12.98 20.60 -5.29
C TYR A 152 13.70 21.47 -6.35
N CYS A 153 13.30 21.38 -7.61
CA CYS A 153 13.82 22.26 -8.66
C CYS A 153 13.49 23.73 -8.34
N ALA A 154 12.26 24.01 -7.94
CA ALA A 154 11.82 25.37 -7.58
C ALA A 154 12.61 25.91 -6.37
N TYR A 155 12.85 25.06 -5.36
CA TYR A 155 13.67 25.40 -4.21
C TYR A 155 15.12 25.75 -4.59
N VAL A 156 15.80 24.90 -5.37
CA VAL A 156 17.20 25.15 -5.80
C VAL A 156 17.30 26.42 -6.65
N GLU A 157 16.32 26.66 -7.53
CA GLU A 157 16.26 27.89 -8.33
C GLU A 157 16.09 29.12 -7.43
N SER A 158 15.24 29.04 -6.41
CA SER A 158 15.04 30.13 -5.44
C SER A 158 16.33 30.46 -4.67
N ILE A 159 17.09 29.44 -4.24
CA ILE A 159 18.39 29.64 -3.56
C ILE A 159 19.41 30.27 -4.50
N SER A 160 19.48 29.79 -5.74
CA SER A 160 20.38 30.35 -6.76
C SER A 160 20.10 31.84 -7.02
N LYS A 161 18.84 32.23 -7.08
CA LYS A 161 18.41 33.64 -7.22
C LYS A 161 18.79 34.52 -6.02
N LEU A 162 18.96 33.93 -4.84
CA LEU A 162 19.37 34.63 -3.63
C LEU A 162 20.89 34.75 -3.47
N GLY A 163 21.68 34.18 -4.40
CA GLY A 163 23.14 34.31 -4.40
C GLY A 163 23.86 33.53 -3.29
N ILE A 164 23.17 32.59 -2.64
CA ILE A 164 23.76 31.73 -1.60
C ILE A 164 24.33 30.50 -2.31
N SER A 165 25.63 30.51 -2.59
CA SER A 165 26.35 29.33 -3.09
C SER A 165 26.65 28.36 -1.95
N ASN A 166 26.34 27.07 -2.14
CA ASN A 166 27.00 25.98 -1.42
C ASN A 166 28.34 25.65 -2.07
#